data_AF-R7C9B1-F1
#
_entry.id   AF-R7C9B1-F1
#
_cell.length_a   1.000
_cell.length_b   1.000
_cell.length_c   1.000
_cell.angle_alpha   90.00
_cell.angle_beta   90.00
_cell.angle_gamma   90.00
#
_symmetry.space_group_name_H-M   'P 1'
#
loop_
_entity.id
_entity.type
_entity.pdbx_description
1 polymer ?
#
loop_
_entity_poly.entity_id
_entity_poly.type
_entity_poly.pdbx_seq_one_letter_code
_entity_poly.pdbx_strand_id
1 'polypeptide(L)'
;METTDEKDKRSQKARQLYHYLNNNKDGLLPYQKQGRKIPEPREGILYKNMGVQESQNCTVITMRMKHRRMRWSAKGANNLAKVLCCKENKELCSTIERYTDGLIFHARMNEVIETLSAAKIPKKEGKGNPYVDIIRGHVSLLDAATSASRKIFRDAFIR
;
A
#
# COMPACT_ATOMS: atom_id res chain seq x y z
N MET A 1 25.34 15.69 38.38
CA MET A 1 26.48 16.55 38.02
C MET A 1 26.39 16.80 36.54
N GLU A 2 26.40 18.07 36.11
CA GLU A 2 26.48 18.39 34.69
C GLU A 2 27.89 18.06 34.21
N THR A 3 28.00 17.06 33.36
CA THR A 3 29.25 16.65 32.72
C THR A 3 29.47 17.51 31.47
N THR A 4 30.67 18.07 31.32
CA THR A 4 31.11 18.88 30.17
C THR A 4 31.66 18.04 29.02
N ASP A 5 31.50 16.72 29.06
CA ASP A 5 31.96 15.79 28.04
C ASP A 5 31.04 15.82 26.81
N GLU A 6 31.60 16.16 25.63
CA GLU A 6 30.86 16.27 24.36
C GLU A 6 30.20 14.95 23.91
N LYS A 7 30.68 13.79 24.40
CA LYS A 7 30.05 12.49 24.11
C LYS A 7 28.83 12.18 24.98
N ASP A 8 28.58 12.93 26.04
CA ASP A 8 27.49 12.64 26.98
C ASP A 8 26.13 13.15 26.48
N LYS A 9 25.45 12.30 25.71
CA LYS A 9 24.08 12.53 25.24
C LYS A 9 23.06 12.61 26.37
N ARG A 10 23.35 12.11 27.58
CA ARG A 10 22.40 12.08 28.71
C ARG A 10 22.18 13.49 29.25
N SER A 11 23.27 14.23 29.44
CA SER A 11 23.22 15.62 29.92
C SER A 11 22.50 16.54 28.94
N GLN A 12 22.75 16.37 27.63
CA GLN A 12 22.03 17.12 26.59
C GLN A 12 20.52 16.83 26.60
N LYS A 13 20.12 15.55 26.69
CA LYS A 13 18.71 15.16 26.78
C LYS A 13 18.03 15.68 28.04
N ALA A 14 18.73 15.68 29.18
CA ALA A 14 18.21 16.23 30.42
C ALA A 14 17.94 17.74 30.31
N ARG A 15 18.84 18.51 29.68
CA ARG A 15 18.62 19.94 29.40
C ARG A 15 17.44 20.17 28.45
N GLN A 16 17.33 19.38 27.38
CA GLN A 16 16.18 19.45 26.46
C GLN A 16 14.85 19.18 27.19
N LEU A 17 14.82 18.16 28.06
CA LEU A 17 13.65 17.86 28.87
C LEU A 17 13.34 19.00 29.84
N TYR A 18 14.34 19.58 30.50
CA TYR A 18 14.18 20.72 31.39
C TYR A 18 13.57 21.92 30.66
N HIS A 19 14.12 22.29 29.49
CA HIS A 19 13.56 23.37 28.66
C HIS A 19 12.13 23.08 28.24
N TYR A 20 11.84 21.85 27.80
CA TYR A 20 10.48 21.45 27.43
C TYR A 20 9.50 21.58 28.61
N LEU A 21 9.86 21.05 29.78
CA LEU A 21 9.01 21.11 30.97
C LEU A 21 8.83 22.55 31.47
N ASN A 22 9.88 23.37 31.42
CA ASN A 22 9.80 24.76 31.83
C ASN A 22 8.94 25.59 30.88
N ASN A 23 9.06 25.37 29.56
CA ASN A 23 8.23 26.03 28.55
C ASN A 23 6.76 25.61 28.63
N ASN A 24 6.47 24.40 29.11
CA ASN A 24 5.11 23.85 29.24
C ASN A 24 4.61 23.84 30.69
N LYS A 25 5.24 24.60 31.60
CA LYS A 25 4.99 24.54 33.05
C LYS A 25 3.52 24.75 33.41
N ASP A 26 2.85 25.66 32.71
CA ASP A 26 1.42 25.94 32.90
C ASP A 26 0.53 24.76 32.51
N GLY A 27 0.93 23.98 31.50
CA GLY A 27 0.24 22.79 31.03
C GLY A 27 0.50 21.53 31.88
N LEU A 28 1.55 21.52 32.70
CA LEU A 28 1.85 20.42 33.61
C LEU A 28 0.90 20.37 34.81
N LEU A 29 0.30 21.50 35.18
CA LEU A 29 -0.74 21.54 36.20
C LEU A 29 -1.96 20.75 35.73
N PRO A 30 -2.50 19.82 36.54
CA PRO A 30 -3.74 19.14 36.22
C PRO A 30 -4.83 20.16 35.87
N TYR A 31 -5.64 19.87 34.85
CA TYR A 31 -6.66 20.83 34.35
C TYR A 31 -7.58 21.37 35.45
N GLN A 32 -7.86 20.55 36.47
CA GLN A 32 -8.64 20.90 37.67
C GLN A 32 -8.04 22.07 38.47
N LYS A 33 -6.70 22.18 38.47
CA LYS A 33 -5.94 23.20 39.18
C LYS A 33 -5.60 24.41 38.30
N GLN A 34 -5.90 24.36 37.00
CA GLN A 34 -5.63 25.45 36.05
C GLN A 34 -6.67 26.58 36.12
N GLY A 35 -7.70 26.48 36.98
CA GLY A 35 -8.74 27.50 37.14
C GLY A 35 -9.61 27.74 35.90
N ARG A 36 -9.52 26.85 34.89
CA ARG A 36 -10.29 26.96 33.65
C ARG A 36 -11.73 26.52 33.91
N LYS A 37 -12.70 27.39 33.59
CA LYS A 37 -14.11 27.03 33.62
C LYS A 37 -14.41 26.06 32.48
N ILE A 38 -14.89 24.88 32.82
CA ILE A 38 -15.36 23.87 31.88
C ILE A 38 -16.87 24.10 31.72
N PRO A 39 -17.45 23.98 30.51
CA PRO A 39 -18.89 24.05 30.33
C PRO A 39 -19.59 23.01 31.21
N GLU A 40 -20.82 23.27 31.62
CA GLU A 40 -21.61 22.29 32.37
C GLU A 40 -22.07 21.16 31.44
N PRO A 41 -22.15 19.91 31.94
CA PRO A 41 -22.65 18.80 31.16
C PRO A 41 -24.16 18.96 30.89
N ARG A 42 -24.65 18.40 29.77
CA ARG A 42 -26.09 18.36 29.46
C ARG A 42 -26.83 17.44 30.44
N GLU A 43 -28.14 17.63 30.59
CA GLU A 43 -28.99 16.80 31.45
C GLU A 43 -28.77 15.30 31.21
N GLY A 44 -28.52 14.55 32.29
CA GLY A 44 -28.23 13.11 32.25
C GLY A 44 -26.76 12.74 31.99
N ILE A 45 -25.86 13.71 31.78
CA ILE A 45 -24.41 13.46 31.59
C ILE A 45 -23.63 13.95 32.82
N LEU A 46 -22.71 13.12 33.31
CA LEU A 46 -21.79 13.47 34.39
C LEU A 46 -20.35 13.46 33.86
N TYR A 47 -19.66 14.59 33.94
CA TYR A 47 -18.23 14.61 33.66
C TYR A 47 -17.45 13.96 34.82
N LYS A 48 -16.98 12.73 34.60
CA LYS A 48 -15.91 12.13 35.41
C LYS A 48 -14.56 12.74 35.02
N ASN A 49 -13.53 12.57 35.86
CA ASN A 49 -12.15 13.05 35.63
C ASN A 49 -11.77 12.99 34.14
N MET A 50 -11.67 14.15 33.51
CA MET A 50 -11.41 14.27 32.08
C MET A 50 -9.90 14.24 31.81
N GLY A 51 -9.48 13.80 30.62
CA GLY A 51 -8.07 13.86 30.21
C GLY A 51 -7.22 12.63 30.54
N VAL A 52 -7.76 11.62 31.23
CA VAL A 52 -7.15 10.28 31.26
C VAL A 52 -7.81 9.45 30.18
N GLN A 53 -7.14 9.27 29.05
CA GLN A 53 -7.54 8.23 28.10
C GLN A 53 -7.38 6.89 28.82
N GLU A 54 -8.49 6.23 29.13
CA GLU A 54 -8.46 4.92 29.78
C GLU A 54 -7.53 3.98 28.99
N SER A 55 -6.63 3.28 29.68
CA SER A 55 -5.70 2.33 29.06
C SER A 55 -6.42 1.24 28.26
N GLN A 56 -7.68 0.97 28.62
CA GLN A 56 -8.54 0.10 27.83
C GLN A 56 -8.90 0.69 26.47
N ASN A 57 -9.10 2.00 26.31
CA ASN A 57 -9.44 2.60 25.02
C ASN A 57 -8.28 2.49 24.02
N CYS A 58 -7.03 2.73 24.45
CA CYS A 58 -5.88 2.54 23.56
C CYS A 58 -5.72 1.06 23.14
N THR A 59 -6.02 0.14 24.06
CA THR A 59 -6.04 -1.31 23.80
C THR A 59 -7.14 -1.66 22.81
N VAL A 60 -8.38 -1.22 23.03
CA VAL A 60 -9.52 -1.52 22.16
C VAL A 60 -9.29 -0.99 20.75
N ILE A 61 -8.82 0.25 20.61
CA ILE A 61 -8.50 0.85 19.30
C ILE A 61 -7.39 0.08 18.60
N THR A 62 -6.29 -0.22 19.30
CA THR A 62 -5.17 -0.96 18.69
C THR A 62 -5.55 -2.41 18.36
N MET A 63 -6.43 -3.05 19.13
CA MET A 63 -6.95 -4.38 18.81
C MET A 63 -7.92 -4.34 17.62
N ARG A 64 -8.80 -3.34 17.51
CA ARG A 64 -9.72 -3.19 16.36
C ARG A 64 -9.01 -2.82 15.06
N MET A 65 -7.96 -2.00 15.12
CA MET A 65 -7.25 -1.54 13.93
C MET A 65 -6.09 -2.43 13.50
N LYS A 66 -5.46 -3.17 14.42
CA LYS A 66 -4.25 -3.95 14.15
C LYS A 66 -4.22 -5.37 14.71
N HIS A 67 -5.20 -5.75 15.52
CA HIS A 67 -5.28 -7.05 16.17
C HIS A 67 -4.11 -7.44 17.13
N ARG A 68 -2.98 -6.69 17.15
CA ARG A 68 -1.74 -7.07 17.89
C ARG A 68 -0.98 -5.89 18.56
N ARG A 69 -1.66 -4.81 18.97
CA ARG A 69 -1.04 -3.64 19.65
C ARG A 69 0.20 -3.02 18.94
N MET A 70 0.38 -3.24 17.64
CA MET A 70 1.55 -2.71 16.94
C MET A 70 1.48 -1.18 16.79
N ARG A 71 2.62 -0.50 16.90
CA ARG A 71 2.71 0.96 16.67
C ARG A 71 2.67 1.28 15.18
N TRP A 72 1.90 2.27 14.75
CA TRP A 72 1.97 2.79 13.37
C TRP A 72 3.06 3.87 13.31
N SER A 73 3.69 4.04 12.14
CA SER A 73 4.32 5.33 11.84
C SER A 73 3.22 6.40 11.71
N ALA A 74 3.54 7.67 11.98
CA ALA A 74 2.57 8.76 11.82
C ALA A 74 1.95 8.78 10.40
N LYS A 75 2.77 8.51 9.38
CA LYS A 75 2.34 8.38 7.98
C LYS A 75 1.36 7.21 7.78
N GLY A 76 1.67 6.05 8.34
CA GLY A 76 0.80 4.88 8.23
C GLY A 76 -0.56 5.11 8.90
N ALA A 77 -0.58 5.70 10.10
CA ALA A 77 -1.81 6.01 10.82
C ALA A 77 -2.71 6.97 10.03
N ASN A 78 -2.11 8.03 9.45
CA ASN A 78 -2.82 9.00 8.64
C ASN A 78 -3.44 8.36 7.38
N ASN A 79 -2.67 7.51 6.69
CA ASN A 79 -3.17 6.80 5.51
C ASN A 79 -4.33 5.87 5.86
N LEU A 80 -4.24 5.13 6.97
CA LEU A 80 -5.34 4.26 7.42
C LEU A 80 -6.60 5.06 7.77
N ALA A 81 -6.44 6.18 8.49
CA ALA A 81 -7.57 7.04 8.86
C ALA A 81 -8.32 7.53 7.61
N LYS A 82 -7.59 7.90 6.55
CA LYS A 82 -8.17 8.27 5.26
C LYS A 82 -8.95 7.11 4.62
N VAL A 83 -8.36 5.92 4.56
CA VAL A 83 -9.01 4.72 3.99
C VAL A 83 -10.29 4.37 4.74
N LEU A 84 -10.26 4.41 6.08
CA LEU A 84 -11.44 4.15 6.91
C LEU A 84 -12.52 5.21 6.72
N CYS A 85 -12.15 6.48 6.67
CA CYS A 85 -13.10 7.57 6.40
C CYS A 85 -13.79 7.39 5.04
N CYS A 86 -13.02 7.12 3.98
CA CYS A 86 -13.57 6.83 2.65
C CYS A 86 -14.44 5.58 2.64
N LYS A 87 -14.11 4.55 3.43
CA LYS A 87 -14.92 3.34 3.57
C LYS A 87 -16.28 3.63 4.20
N GLU A 88 -16.31 4.35 5.33
CA GLU A 88 -17.55 4.70 6.03
C GLU A 88 -18.41 5.66 5.18
N ASN A 89 -17.79 6.58 4.44
CA ASN A 89 -18.48 7.47 3.51
C ASN A 89 -18.91 6.78 2.20
N LYS A 90 -18.60 5.49 2.00
CA LYS A 90 -18.89 4.70 0.79
C LYS A 90 -18.20 5.21 -0.49
N GLU A 91 -17.17 6.04 -0.36
CA GLU A 91 -16.39 6.62 -1.46
C GLU A 91 -15.12 5.80 -1.76
N LEU A 92 -14.87 4.72 -1.02
CA LEU A 92 -13.63 3.95 -1.15
C LEU A 92 -13.46 3.36 -2.55
N CYS A 93 -14.49 2.72 -3.11
CA CYS A 93 -14.40 2.11 -4.44
C CYS A 93 -14.15 3.15 -5.53
N SER A 94 -14.91 4.26 -5.53
CA SER A 94 -14.72 5.34 -6.51
C SER A 94 -13.35 6.01 -6.39
N THR A 95 -12.82 6.12 -5.17
CA THR A 95 -11.47 6.63 -4.95
C THR A 95 -10.42 5.67 -5.51
N ILE A 96 -10.57 4.36 -5.27
CA ILE A 96 -9.68 3.35 -5.84
C ILE A 96 -9.73 3.43 -7.36
N GLU A 97 -10.92 3.36 -7.95
CA GLU A 97 -11.17 3.40 -9.40
C GLU A 97 -10.48 4.60 -10.05
N ARG A 98 -10.68 5.81 -9.51
CA ARG A 98 -10.04 7.05 -10.00
C ARG A 98 -8.52 6.97 -10.06
N TYR A 99 -7.89 6.33 -9.07
CA TYR A 99 -6.42 6.19 -9.05
C TYR A 99 -5.94 4.99 -9.87
N THR A 100 -6.72 3.91 -9.96
CA THR A 100 -6.40 2.75 -10.81
C THR A 100 -6.62 3.02 -12.30
N ASP A 101 -7.59 3.84 -12.69
CA ASP A 101 -7.86 4.13 -14.09
C ASP A 101 -6.62 4.74 -14.75
N GLY A 102 -6.02 5.77 -14.13
CA GLY A 102 -4.78 6.36 -14.63
C GLY A 102 -3.60 5.39 -14.72
N LEU A 103 -3.50 4.42 -13.81
CA LEU A 103 -2.42 3.41 -13.78
C LEU A 103 -2.64 2.27 -14.78
N ILE A 104 -3.87 1.79 -14.94
CA ILE A 104 -4.24 0.73 -15.88
C ILE A 104 -4.10 1.24 -17.31
N PHE A 105 -4.49 2.49 -17.60
CA PHE A 105 -4.25 3.10 -18.91
C PHE A 105 -2.76 3.21 -19.21
N HIS A 106 -1.93 3.63 -18.24
CA HIS A 106 -0.50 3.77 -18.46
C HIS A 106 0.22 2.41 -18.66
N ALA A 107 -0.17 1.37 -17.92
CA ALA A 107 0.37 0.03 -18.08
C ALA A 107 -0.03 -0.59 -19.43
N ARG A 108 -1.31 -0.52 -19.80
CA ARG A 108 -1.78 -0.99 -21.12
C ARG A 108 -1.19 -0.19 -22.28
N MET A 109 -1.04 1.13 -22.14
CA MET A 109 -0.40 1.94 -23.18
C MET A 109 1.05 1.53 -23.40
N ASN A 110 1.81 1.25 -22.33
CA ASN A 110 3.19 0.78 -22.47
C ASN A 110 3.25 -0.59 -23.19
N GLU A 111 2.37 -1.54 -22.84
CA GLU A 111 2.27 -2.82 -23.55
C GLU A 111 1.86 -2.64 -25.03
N VAL A 112 0.90 -1.76 -25.30
CA VAL A 112 0.45 -1.44 -26.66
C VAL A 112 1.56 -0.73 -27.46
N ILE A 113 2.34 0.16 -26.86
CA ILE A 113 3.49 0.81 -27.50
C ILE A 113 4.61 -0.20 -27.78
N GLU A 114 4.89 -1.12 -26.85
CA GLU A 114 5.87 -2.20 -27.08
C GLU A 114 5.46 -3.12 -28.23
N THR A 115 4.18 -3.49 -28.30
CA THR A 115 3.64 -4.35 -29.36
C THR A 115 3.51 -3.65 -30.72
N LEU A 116 3.21 -2.35 -30.73
CA LEU A 116 3.10 -1.54 -31.96
C LEU A 116 4.44 -0.97 -32.44
N SER A 117 5.50 -1.07 -31.66
CA SER A 117 6.85 -0.74 -32.11
C SER A 117 7.30 -1.74 -33.18
N ALA A 118 6.97 -1.44 -34.44
CA ALA A 118 7.27 -2.26 -35.63
C ALA A 118 8.75 -2.67 -35.75
N ALA A 119 9.66 -1.93 -35.09
CA ALA A 119 11.09 -2.25 -35.02
C ALA A 119 11.44 -3.49 -34.16
N LYS A 120 10.52 -3.99 -33.31
CA LYS A 120 10.73 -5.11 -32.39
C LYS A 120 9.94 -6.38 -32.74
N ILE A 121 9.27 -6.43 -33.90
CA ILE A 121 8.62 -7.67 -34.34
C ILE A 121 9.72 -8.61 -34.85
N PRO A 122 10.01 -9.75 -34.18
CA PRO A 122 10.90 -10.75 -34.77
C PRO A 122 10.22 -11.32 -36.01
N LYS A 123 10.90 -11.32 -37.17
CA LYS A 123 10.37 -11.94 -38.41
C LYS A 123 10.04 -13.44 -38.25
N LYS A 124 10.45 -14.08 -37.15
CA LYS A 124 10.16 -15.46 -36.77
C LYS A 124 10.18 -15.60 -35.24
N GLU A 125 9.07 -15.97 -34.62
CA GLU A 125 9.04 -16.35 -33.21
C GLU A 125 9.45 -17.82 -33.03
N GLY A 126 10.49 -18.06 -32.22
CA GLY A 126 10.96 -19.39 -31.82
C GLY A 126 12.07 -20.01 -32.69
N LYS A 127 12.73 -21.05 -32.15
CA LYS A 127 13.60 -21.94 -32.93
C LYS A 127 12.69 -22.81 -33.81
N GLY A 128 12.40 -22.35 -35.02
CA GLY A 128 11.62 -23.13 -35.99
C GLY A 128 12.12 -24.57 -36.10
N ASN A 129 11.23 -25.50 -36.46
CA ASN A 129 11.53 -26.93 -36.48
C ASN A 129 12.77 -27.22 -37.38
N PRO A 130 13.89 -27.71 -36.80
CA PRO A 130 15.14 -27.90 -37.53
C PRO A 130 15.05 -28.95 -38.66
N TYR A 131 14.00 -29.78 -38.63
CA TYR A 131 13.83 -30.86 -39.60
C TYR A 131 13.03 -30.45 -40.84
N VAL A 132 12.45 -29.24 -40.89
CA VAL A 132 11.66 -28.79 -42.05
C VAL A 132 12.54 -28.70 -43.30
N ASP A 133 13.79 -28.26 -43.15
CA ASP A 133 14.75 -28.14 -44.26
C ASP A 133 15.43 -29.48 -44.63
N ILE A 134 15.27 -30.51 -43.79
CA ILE A 134 15.93 -31.83 -43.92
C ILE A 134 15.03 -32.85 -44.64
N ILE A 135 13.72 -32.58 -44.74
CA ILE A 135 12.78 -33.47 -45.45
C ILE A 135 12.98 -33.30 -46.97
N ARG A 136 13.97 -34.01 -47.52
CA ARG A 136 14.22 -34.13 -48.98
C ARG A 136 13.63 -35.40 -49.59
N GLY A 137 12.63 -36.02 -48.95
CA GLY A 137 11.99 -37.24 -49.43
C GLY A 137 10.54 -37.37 -48.98
N HIS A 138 9.81 -38.25 -49.65
CA HIS A 138 8.43 -38.59 -49.28
C HIS A 138 8.41 -39.28 -47.92
N VAL A 139 7.68 -38.73 -46.95
CA VAL A 139 7.53 -39.31 -45.61
C VAL A 139 6.21 -40.09 -45.60
N SER A 140 6.29 -41.41 -45.40
CA SER A 140 5.15 -42.33 -45.51
C SER A 140 3.93 -41.98 -44.63
N LEU A 141 4.13 -41.27 -43.51
CA LEU A 141 3.06 -40.83 -42.61
C LEU A 141 2.40 -39.50 -43.02
N LEU A 142 2.94 -38.75 -43.99
CA LEU A 142 2.33 -37.51 -44.48
C LEU A 142 1.07 -37.77 -45.34
N ASP A 143 0.98 -38.94 -45.96
CA ASP A 143 -0.16 -39.33 -46.82
C ASP A 143 -1.16 -40.27 -46.13
N ALA A 144 -0.95 -40.56 -44.84
CA ALA A 144 -1.89 -41.35 -44.06
C ALA A 144 -3.27 -40.65 -43.98
N ALA A 145 -4.34 -41.45 -43.94
CA ALA A 145 -5.70 -40.96 -43.85
C ALA A 145 -5.87 -40.09 -42.58
N THR A 146 -6.07 -38.79 -42.79
CA THR A 146 -6.23 -37.79 -41.72
C THR A 146 -7.53 -37.02 -41.90
N SER A 147 -8.09 -36.56 -40.78
CA SER A 147 -9.29 -35.71 -40.76
C SER A 147 -9.06 -34.40 -41.50
N ALA A 148 -10.09 -33.90 -42.19
CA ALA A 148 -10.02 -32.68 -43.02
C ALA A 148 -9.43 -31.47 -42.28
N SER A 149 -9.75 -31.29 -41.01
CA SER A 149 -9.20 -30.23 -40.16
C SER A 149 -7.67 -30.31 -40.03
N ARG A 150 -7.10 -31.51 -39.87
CA ARG A 150 -5.63 -31.67 -39.77
C ARG A 150 -4.91 -31.37 -41.08
N LYS A 151 -5.55 -31.60 -42.23
CA LYS A 151 -5.00 -31.24 -43.54
C LYS A 151 -4.90 -29.72 -43.71
N ILE A 152 -5.98 -29.01 -43.37
CA ILE A 152 -6.04 -27.54 -43.43
C ILE A 152 -4.98 -26.92 -42.51
N PHE A 153 -4.84 -27.43 -41.28
CA PHE A 153 -3.79 -26.98 -40.36
C PHE A 153 -2.39 -27.26 -40.92
N ARG A 154 -2.17 -28.40 -41.56
CA ARG A 154 -0.86 -28.70 -42.16
C ARG A 154 -0.49 -27.70 -43.25
N ASP A 155 -1.40 -27.44 -44.19
CA ASP A 155 -1.15 -26.55 -45.34
C ASP A 155 -0.94 -25.08 -44.90
N ALA A 156 -1.54 -24.68 -43.78
CA ALA A 156 -1.34 -23.35 -43.23
C ALA A 156 0.05 -23.12 -42.62
N PHE A 157 0.74 -24.18 -42.18
CA PHE A 157 1.97 -24.07 -41.38
C PHE A 157 3.21 -24.74 -42.01
N ILE A 158 3.05 -25.59 -43.01
CA ILE A 158 4.16 -26.18 -43.77
C ILE A 158 4.18 -25.53 -45.16
N ARG A 159 4.84 -24.38 -45.28
CA ARG A 159 5.19 -23.76 -46.55
C ARG A 159 6.59 -23.15 -46.47
#